data_AF-A0A7X2BU06-F1
#
_entry.id   AF-A0A7X2BU06-F1
#
_cell.length_a   1.000
_cell.length_b   1.000
_cell.length_c   1.000
_cell.angle_alpha   90.00
_cell.angle_beta   90.00
_cell.angle_gamma   90.00
#
_symmetry.space_group_name_H-M   'P 1'
#
loop_
_entity.id
_entity.type
_entity.pdbx_description
1 polymer ?
#
loop_
_entity_poly.entity_id
_entity_poly.type
_entity_poly.pdbx_seq_one_letter_code
_entity_poly.pdbx_strand_id
1 'polypeptide(L)' 'MAQYKHGNFLHKSDHSEYDKKYSPGTEAPNPGIYRCVSCGDEIGIAKGHVLPPQNHHQHAPGAGKIEWQLVVFAQQRK' A
#
# COMPACT_ATOMS: atom_id res chain seq x y z
N MET A 1 1.62 -6.77 -8.48
CA MET A 1 2.96 -6.28 -8.10
C MET A 1 3.20 -5.00 -8.86
N ALA A 2 3.57 -3.93 -8.16
CA ALA A 2 3.83 -2.63 -8.75
C ALA A 2 4.80 -2.73 -9.94
N GLN A 3 4.42 -2.13 -11.07
CA GLN A 3 5.22 -2.13 -12.29
C GLN A 3 5.94 -0.78 -12.45
N TYR A 4 7.16 -0.81 -12.98
CA TYR A 4 7.93 0.40 -13.29
C TYR A 4 8.70 0.22 -14.60
N LYS A 5 8.78 1.28 -15.41
CA LYS A 5 9.60 1.33 -16.64
C LYS A 5 10.96 2.00 -16.40
N HIS A 6 10.99 3.03 -15.56
CA HIS A 6 12.17 3.87 -15.35
C HIS A 6 12.71 3.72 -13.93
N GLY A 7 13.47 2.65 -13.70
CA GLY A 7 14.02 2.32 -12.37
C GLY A 7 14.92 3.42 -11.78
N ASN A 8 15.54 4.26 -12.61
CA ASN A 8 16.40 5.36 -12.17
C ASN A 8 15.65 6.46 -11.38
N PHE A 9 14.32 6.46 -11.38
CA PHE A 9 13.51 7.36 -10.56
C PHE A 9 13.04 6.73 -9.24
N LEU A 10 13.44 5.49 -8.97
CA LEU A 10 13.12 4.78 -7.74
C LEU A 10 14.40 4.52 -6.94
N HIS A 11 14.31 4.76 -5.64
CA HIS A 11 15.36 4.40 -4.70
C HIS A 11 14.84 3.26 -3.83
N LYS A 12 15.60 2.17 -3.76
CA LYS A 12 15.38 1.16 -2.72
C LYS A 12 15.68 1.79 -1.36
N SER A 13 14.82 1.53 -0.39
CA SER A 13 14.96 2.02 0.98
C SER A 13 14.42 0.97 1.95
N ASP A 14 15.04 0.85 3.11
CA ASP A 14 14.63 -0.03 4.21
C ASP A 14 13.91 0.78 5.31
N HIS A 15 13.20 1.84 4.92
CA HIS A 15 12.44 2.66 5.86
C HIS A 15 11.38 1.82 6.59
N SER A 16 11.29 1.95 7.91
CA SER A 16 10.41 1.14 8.77
C SER A 16 8.90 1.31 8.53
N GLU A 17 8.50 2.07 7.52
CA GLU A 17 7.08 2.20 7.14
C GLU A 17 6.68 1.03 6.25
N TYR A 18 7.61 0.51 5.44
CA TYR A 18 7.39 -0.68 4.63
C TYR A 18 7.06 -1.93 5.48
N ASP A 19 7.43 -1.96 6.76
CA ASP A 19 7.15 -3.08 7.68
C ASP A 19 5.78 -2.96 8.38
N LYS A 20 5.09 -1.82 8.25
CA LYS A 20 3.82 -1.57 8.93
C LYS A 20 2.64 -2.15 8.15
N LYS A 21 1.63 -2.56 8.91
CA LYS A 21 0.34 -3.03 8.40
C LYS A 21 -0.77 -2.12 8.92
N TYR A 22 -1.62 -1.69 8.00
CA TYR A 22 -2.70 -0.76 8.29
C TYR A 22 -4.05 -1.43 8.07
N SER A 23 -4.94 -1.24 9.03
CA SER A 23 -6.33 -1.67 8.87
C SER A 23 -7.08 -0.75 7.90
N PRO A 24 -8.12 -1.24 7.21
CA PRO A 24 -9.07 -0.40 6.49
C PRO A 24 -9.59 0.73 7.39
N GLY A 25 -9.88 1.88 6.81
CA GLY A 25 -10.28 3.06 7.57
C GLY A 25 -9.12 3.89 8.10
N THR A 26 -7.88 3.39 8.04
CA THR A 26 -6.69 4.15 8.46
C THR A 26 -6.30 5.15 7.38
N GLU A 27 -5.96 6.38 7.77
CA GLU A 27 -5.37 7.36 6.86
C GLU A 27 -3.97 6.92 6.42
N ALA A 28 -3.69 6.99 5.12
CA ALA A 28 -2.41 6.62 4.56
C ALA A 28 -1.31 7.62 5.01
N PRO A 29 -0.30 7.19 5.77
CA PRO A 29 0.74 8.08 6.29
C PRO A 29 1.66 8.63 5.18
N ASN A 30 1.86 7.86 4.12
CA ASN A 30 2.62 8.24 2.94
C ASN A 30 1.80 8.05 1.66
N PRO A 31 1.96 8.95 0.66
CA PRO A 31 1.32 8.79 -0.63
C PRO A 31 2.05 7.70 -1.42
N GLY A 32 1.34 6.73 -1.98
CA GLY A 32 2.02 5.60 -2.60
C GLY A 32 1.14 4.45 -3.02
N ILE A 33 1.80 3.34 -3.31
CA ILE A 33 1.20 2.06 -3.64
C ILE A 33 1.20 1.19 -2.39
N TYR A 34 0.02 0.78 -1.95
CA TYR A 34 -0.17 -0.17 -0.86
C TYR A 34 -0.66 -1.50 -1.42
N ARG A 35 -0.22 -2.58 -0.82
CA ARG A 35 -0.58 -3.96 -1.15
C ARG A 35 -1.36 -4.60 -0.01
N CYS A 36 -2.42 -5.31 -0.34
CA CYS A 36 -3.10 -6.15 0.62
C CYS A 36 -2.21 -7.35 0.99
N VAL A 37 -1.95 -7.54 2.28
CA VAL A 37 -1.11 -8.65 2.77
C VAL A 37 -1.74 -10.02 2.47
N SER A 38 -3.08 -10.07 2.40
CA SER A 38 -3.86 -11.31 2.30
C SER A 38 -4.04 -11.80 0.86
N CYS A 39 -4.42 -10.93 -0.07
CA CYS A 39 -4.65 -11.31 -1.47
C CYS A 39 -3.60 -10.76 -2.45
N GLY A 40 -2.77 -9.81 -2.01
CA GLY A 40 -1.73 -9.20 -2.84
C GLY A 40 -2.20 -8.13 -3.83
N ASP A 41 -3.49 -7.76 -3.80
CA ASP A 41 -4.05 -6.66 -4.58
C ASP A 41 -3.44 -5.32 -4.19
N GLU A 42 -3.38 -4.37 -5.12
CA GLU A 42 -2.64 -3.12 -4.95
C GLU A 42 -3.51 -1.90 -5.26
N ILE A 43 -3.33 -0.84 -4.47
CA ILE A 43 -4.00 0.44 -4.66
C ILE A 43 -2.97 1.57 -4.68
N GLY A 44 -3.24 2.61 -5.46
CA GLY A 44 -2.58 3.91 -5.33
C GLY A 44 -3.41 4.84 -4.46
N ILE A 45 -2.79 5.51 -3.48
CA ILE A 45 -3.48 6.41 -2.56
C ILE A 45 -2.63 7.63 -2.20
N ALA A 46 -3.28 8.79 -2.08
CA ALA A 46 -2.64 10.01 -1.61
C ALA A 46 -2.50 10.02 -0.08
N LYS A 47 -1.54 10.80 0.44
CA LYS A 47 -1.33 10.96 1.88
C LYS A 47 -2.58 11.54 2.55
N GLY A 48 -2.94 11.01 3.71
CA GLY A 48 -4.12 11.43 4.47
C GLY A 48 -5.44 10.89 3.93
N HIS A 49 -5.47 10.26 2.76
CA HIS A 49 -6.68 9.58 2.30
C HIS A 49 -6.84 8.24 3.02
N VAL A 50 -8.08 7.83 3.19
CA VAL A 50 -8.44 6.62 3.94
C VAL A 50 -8.23 5.36 3.11
N LEU A 51 -7.49 4.40 3.67
CA LEU A 51 -7.30 3.08 3.08
C LEU A 51 -8.64 2.34 2.98
N PRO A 52 -9.02 1.86 1.78
CA PRO A 52 -10.35 1.34 1.54
C PRO A 52 -10.57 0.00 2.25
N PRO A 53 -11.82 -0.30 2.66
CA PRO A 53 -12.24 -1.69 2.76
C PRO A 53 -12.24 -2.25 1.34
N GLN A 54 -11.51 -3.32 1.05
CA GLN A 54 -11.48 -3.86 -0.32
C GLN A 54 -12.90 -4.32 -0.70
N ASN A 55 -13.48 -3.72 -1.75
CA ASN A 55 -14.89 -3.92 -2.13
C ASN A 55 -15.08 -4.64 -3.49
N HIS A 56 -14.02 -5.24 -4.05
CA HIS A 56 -14.05 -5.70 -5.45
C HIS A 56 -14.08 -7.21 -5.68
N HIS A 57 -13.74 -8.05 -4.71
CA HIS A 57 -14.14 -9.45 -4.62
C HIS A 57 -13.99 -9.78 -3.15
N GLN A 58 -15.09 -10.14 -2.48
CA GLN A 58 -15.05 -10.50 -1.07
C GLN A 58 -13.99 -11.60 -0.91
N HIS A 59 -12.96 -11.34 -0.11
CA HIS A 59 -11.90 -12.30 0.18
C HIS A 59 -12.53 -13.68 0.43
N ALA A 60 -11.95 -14.73 -0.19
CA ALA A 60 -12.40 -16.08 0.06
C ALA A 60 -12.46 -16.33 1.58
N PRO A 61 -13.50 -16.99 2.10
CA PRO A 61 -13.58 -17.32 3.51
C PRO A 61 -12.28 -17.97 3.98
N GLY A 62 -11.63 -17.37 4.99
CA GLY A 62 -10.35 -17.83 5.52
C GLY A 62 -9.09 -17.14 4.98
N ALA A 63 -9.19 -16.20 4.03
CA ALA A 63 -8.02 -15.48 3.48
C ALA A 63 -7.35 -14.49 4.47
N GLY A 64 -7.89 -14.33 5.68
CA GLY A 64 -7.34 -13.45 6.71
C GLY A 64 -7.92 -12.02 6.68
N LYS A 65 -7.48 -11.20 7.63
CA LYS A 65 -7.93 -9.81 7.77
C LYS A 65 -7.42 -8.98 6.59
N ILE A 66 -8.17 -7.95 6.21
CA ILE A 66 -7.67 -6.96 5.24
C ILE A 66 -6.66 -6.10 5.98
N GLU A 67 -5.42 -6.12 5.52
CA GLU A 67 -4.35 -5.26 6.01
C GLU A 67 -3.56 -4.73 4.81
N TRP A 68 -3.23 -3.45 4.83
CA TRP A 68 -2.51 -2.75 3.79
C TRP A 68 -1.07 -2.51 4.21
N GLN A 69 -0.13 -2.85 3.35
CA GLN A 69 1.30 -2.65 3.56
C GLN A 69 1.84 -1.79 2.42
N LEU A 70 2.64 -0.78 2.76
CA LEU A 70 3.24 0.09 1.75
C LEU A 70 4.31 -0.66 0.95
N VAL A 71 4.35 -0.44 -0.37
CA VAL A 71 5.37 -1.04 -1.28
C VAL A 71 6.22 0.03 -1.96
N VAL A 72 5.62 1.17 -2.34
CA VAL A 72 6.33 2.31 -2.94
C VAL A 72 5.67 3.59 -2.44
N PHE A 73 6.42 4.59 -1.98
CA PHE A 73 5.87 5.91 -1.68
C PHE A 73 6.60 7.03 -2.40
N ALA A 74 5.85 8.08 -2.75
CA ALA A 74 6.41 9.28 -3.33
C ALA A 74 7.10 10.12 -2.24
N GLN A 75 8.34 10.53 -2.51
CA GLN A 75 9.06 11.46 -1.67
C GLN A 75 8.89 12.89 -2.21
N GLN A 76 8.28 13.75 -1.40
CA GLN A 76 8.15 15.16 -1.75
C GLN A 76 9.51 15.86 -1.59
N ARG A 77 9.91 16.61 -2.62
CA ARG A 77 11.03 17.56 -2.49
C ARG A 77 10.57 18.72 -1.62
N LYS A 78 11.36 19.05 -0.61
CA LYS A 78 11.23 20.31 0.13
C LYS A 78 11.78 21.45 -0.70
#